data_AF-A0AAW1HTB7-F1
#
_entry.id   AF-A0AAW1HTB7-F1
#
_cell.length_a   1.000
_cell.length_b   1.000
_cell.length_c   1.000
_cell.angle_alpha   90.00
_cell.angle_beta   90.00
_cell.angle_gamma   90.00
#
_symmetry.space_group_name_H-M   'P 1'
#
loop_
_entity.id
_entity.type
_entity.pdbx_description
1 polymer ?
#
loop_
_entity_poly.entity_id
_entity_poly.type
_entity_poly.pdbx_seq_one_letter_code
_entity_poly.pdbx_strand_id
1 'polypeptide(L)'
;MTAWVAGITAGAAVNESNIGATKIIGELTNSEIDKALEAGWFVFATNAAGEIAVRDDINSLHTFTSSAAKDFRLNQVVRVLDEVGTSLQNKWEQSFKGIVQNNSNGRNTFKALVIEYMEELQNMEAIQEFDSSTDVTVEAGTDKDAVRLSINVNPVAAMSKLYGYVYVL
;
A
#
# COMPACT_ATOMS: atom_id res chain seq x y z
N MET A 1 -0.89 -18.98 15.17
CA MET A 1 -1.63 -17.79 14.71
C MET A 1 -0.77 -16.93 13.79
N THR A 2 0.47 -16.58 14.17
CA THR A 2 1.42 -15.82 13.32
C THR A 2 1.66 -16.44 11.94
N ALA A 3 1.79 -17.77 11.84
CA ALA A 3 1.96 -18.45 10.55
C ALA A 3 0.74 -18.34 9.62
N TRP A 4 -0.48 -18.25 10.17
CA TRP A 4 -1.70 -18.05 9.37
C TRP A 4 -1.85 -16.59 8.93
N VAL A 5 -1.54 -15.63 9.82
CA VAL A 5 -1.49 -14.20 9.49
C VAL A 5 -0.45 -13.93 8.40
N ALA A 6 0.73 -14.57 8.50
CA ALA A 6 1.76 -14.48 7.46
C ALA A 6 1.27 -15.06 6.13
N GLY A 7 0.59 -16.21 6.15
CA GLY A 7 0.05 -16.86 4.96
C GLY A 7 -1.04 -16.05 4.26
N ILE A 8 -2.00 -15.50 5.01
CA ILE A 8 -3.09 -14.71 4.42
C ILE A 8 -2.59 -13.34 3.94
N THR A 9 -1.65 -12.71 4.67
CA THR A 9 -1.04 -11.45 4.23
C THR A 9 -0.17 -11.62 2.99
N ALA A 10 0.57 -12.73 2.87
CA ALA A 10 1.40 -13.00 1.69
C ALA A 10 0.60 -13.50 0.47
N GLY A 11 -0.58 -14.09 0.69
CA GLY A 11 -1.46 -14.61 -0.36
C GLY A 11 -2.54 -13.63 -0.85
N ALA A 12 -2.74 -12.51 -0.15
CA ALA A 12 -3.72 -11.50 -0.56
C ALA A 12 -3.26 -10.76 -1.80
N ALA A 13 -4.16 -10.59 -2.77
CA ALA A 13 -3.93 -9.69 -3.88
C ALA A 13 -3.75 -8.24 -3.36
N VAL A 14 -3.04 -7.41 -4.13
CA VAL A 14 -2.76 -6.01 -3.77
C VAL A 14 -4.02 -5.18 -3.48
N ASN A 15 -5.17 -5.62 -4.01
CA ASN A 15 -6.48 -4.99 -3.87
C ASN A 15 -7.44 -5.74 -2.93
N GLU A 16 -6.99 -6.74 -2.17
CA GLU A 16 -7.85 -7.61 -1.36
C GLU A 16 -7.53 -7.54 0.16
N SER A 17 -8.55 -7.83 0.97
CA SER A 17 -8.48 -7.89 2.44
C SER A 17 -8.59 -9.34 2.95
N ASN A 18 -8.09 -9.59 4.16
CA ASN A 18 -7.87 -10.93 4.71
C ASN A 18 -9.08 -11.46 5.52
N ILE A 19 -9.79 -12.49 5.01
CA ILE A 19 -10.92 -13.16 5.70
C ILE A 19 -10.72 -14.68 5.84
N GLY A 20 -11.15 -15.32 6.95
CA GLY A 20 -11.19 -16.80 7.02
C GLY A 20 -10.95 -17.52 8.36
N ALA A 21 -11.51 -17.10 9.50
CA ALA A 21 -11.38 -17.84 10.77
C ALA A 21 -12.70 -18.54 11.20
N THR A 22 -12.61 -19.63 11.98
CA THR A 22 -13.76 -20.46 12.41
C THR A 22 -14.16 -20.29 13.87
N LYS A 23 -13.28 -19.75 14.74
CA LYS A 23 -13.59 -19.40 16.14
C LYS A 23 -12.58 -18.40 16.71
N ILE A 24 -13.04 -17.40 17.47
CA ILE A 24 -12.19 -16.48 18.26
C ILE A 24 -12.09 -17.00 19.71
N ILE A 25 -10.89 -17.03 20.29
CA ILE A 25 -10.68 -17.29 21.72
C ILE A 25 -10.43 -15.94 22.40
N GLY A 26 -11.26 -15.58 23.38
CA GLY A 26 -11.20 -14.27 24.04
C GLY A 26 -11.81 -13.16 23.19
N GLU A 27 -13.05 -13.36 22.74
CA GLU A 27 -13.78 -12.40 21.91
C GLU A 27 -13.92 -11.06 22.66
N LEU A 28 -13.48 -10.00 22.00
CA LEU A 28 -13.51 -8.64 22.52
C LEU A 28 -14.88 -8.01 22.24
N THR A 29 -15.34 -7.16 23.15
CA THR A 29 -16.48 -6.28 22.88
C THR A 29 -16.10 -5.24 21.81
N ASN A 30 -17.08 -4.63 21.14
CA ASN A 30 -16.81 -3.58 20.14
C ASN A 30 -15.96 -2.43 20.72
N SER A 31 -16.18 -2.04 21.98
CA SER A 31 -15.38 -0.99 22.62
C SER A 31 -13.92 -1.42 22.85
N GLU A 32 -13.68 -2.68 23.15
CA GLU A 32 -12.32 -3.22 23.31
C GLU A 32 -11.62 -3.40 21.97
N ILE A 33 -12.37 -3.78 20.93
CA ILE A 33 -11.90 -3.82 19.54
C ILE A 33 -11.43 -2.42 19.10
N ASP A 34 -12.24 -1.38 19.33
CA ASP A 34 -11.89 0.00 18.96
C ASP A 34 -10.60 0.45 19.66
N LYS A 35 -10.46 0.17 20.97
CA LYS A 35 -9.23 0.48 21.73
C LYS A 35 -8.02 -0.30 21.22
N ALA A 36 -8.20 -1.57 20.87
CA ALA A 36 -7.13 -2.40 20.33
C ALA A 36 -6.67 -1.88 18.96
N LEU A 37 -7.60 -1.47 18.09
CA LEU A 37 -7.29 -0.85 16.81
C LEU A 37 -6.58 0.50 16.97
N GLU A 38 -6.99 1.32 17.94
CA GLU A 38 -6.28 2.56 18.29
C GLU A 38 -4.84 2.28 18.74
N ALA A 39 -4.62 1.21 19.50
CA ALA A 39 -3.30 0.74 19.92
C ALA A 39 -2.49 0.04 18.81
N GLY A 40 -3.01 -0.09 17.59
CA GLY A 40 -2.32 -0.72 16.45
C GLY A 40 -2.35 -2.26 16.49
N TRP A 41 -3.35 -2.86 17.13
CA TRP A 41 -3.47 -4.31 17.22
C TRP A 41 -4.23 -4.86 16.03
N PHE A 42 -3.72 -5.97 15.49
CA PHE A 42 -4.42 -6.75 14.48
C PHE A 42 -5.44 -7.66 15.16
N VAL A 43 -6.73 -7.37 14.98
CA VAL A 43 -7.83 -8.05 15.70
C VAL A 43 -8.82 -8.71 14.76
N PHE A 44 -9.31 -9.88 15.19
CA PHE A 44 -10.43 -10.57 14.55
C PHE A 44 -11.74 -10.15 15.21
N ALA A 45 -12.80 -10.05 14.42
CA ALA A 45 -14.15 -9.76 14.89
C ALA A 45 -15.16 -10.63 14.15
N THR A 46 -16.24 -10.96 14.83
CA THR A 46 -17.39 -11.64 14.24
C THR A 46 -18.33 -10.59 13.65
N ASN A 47 -18.70 -10.72 12.38
CA ASN A 47 -19.64 -9.81 11.73
C ASN A 47 -21.10 -10.15 12.12
N ALA A 48 -22.05 -9.32 11.69
CA ALA A 48 -23.48 -9.52 11.97
C ALA A 48 -24.05 -10.83 11.40
N ALA A 49 -23.38 -11.44 10.41
CA ALA A 49 -23.73 -12.73 9.83
C ALA A 49 -23.08 -13.94 10.55
N GLY A 50 -22.27 -13.70 11.60
CA GLY A 50 -21.59 -14.75 12.35
C GLY A 50 -20.25 -15.20 11.75
N GLU A 51 -19.75 -14.51 10.72
CA GLU A 51 -18.49 -14.83 10.06
C GLU A 51 -17.33 -14.10 10.76
N ILE A 52 -16.19 -14.78 10.94
CA ILE A 52 -15.02 -14.18 11.56
C ILE A 52 -14.07 -13.66 10.49
N ALA A 53 -13.84 -12.35 10.55
CA ALA A 53 -12.96 -11.63 9.65
C ALA A 53 -11.94 -10.80 10.45
N VAL A 54 -10.88 -10.38 9.78
CA VAL A 54 -10.02 -9.31 10.29
C VAL A 54 -10.85 -8.03 10.33
N ARG A 55 -10.84 -7.32 11.47
CA ARG A 55 -11.69 -6.14 11.65
C ARG A 55 -11.25 -4.97 10.76
N ASP A 56 -9.95 -4.67 10.78
CA ASP A 56 -9.26 -3.70 9.92
C ASP A 56 -7.84 -4.24 9.64
N ASP A 57 -7.38 -4.16 8.39
CA ASP A 57 -6.03 -4.59 7.98
C ASP A 57 -4.97 -3.53 8.32
N ILE A 58 -4.58 -3.48 9.59
CA ILE A 58 -3.64 -2.49 10.13
C ILE A 58 -2.35 -3.11 10.68
N ASN A 59 -1.27 -2.35 10.70
CA ASN A 59 -0.04 -2.68 11.43
C ASN A 59 0.05 -1.97 12.78
N SER A 60 1.17 -2.23 13.47
CA SER A 60 1.50 -1.69 14.79
C SER A 60 1.77 -0.19 14.82
N LEU A 61 1.78 0.53 13.70
CA LEU A 61 1.97 1.98 13.69
C LEU A 61 0.80 2.68 14.39
N HIS A 62 1.08 3.28 15.53
CA HIS A 62 0.09 4.01 16.33
C HIS A 62 0.55 5.40 16.77
N THR A 63 1.78 5.76 16.46
CA THR A 63 2.30 7.12 16.65
C THR A 63 2.58 7.71 15.26
N PHE A 64 1.92 8.82 14.94
CA PHE A 64 2.01 9.45 13.62
C PHE A 64 2.93 10.67 13.66
N THR A 65 3.71 10.84 12.60
CA THR A 65 4.63 11.99 12.44
C THR A 65 4.43 12.57 11.04
N SER A 66 5.04 13.71 10.74
CA SER A 66 5.04 14.27 9.38
C SER A 66 5.68 13.33 8.35
N SER A 67 6.62 12.47 8.77
CA SER A 67 7.29 11.46 7.94
C SER A 67 6.61 10.09 7.94
N ALA A 68 5.70 9.84 8.89
CA ALA A 68 4.94 8.59 9.01
C ALA A 68 3.47 8.96 9.18
N ALA A 69 2.84 9.28 8.05
CA ALA A 69 1.44 9.66 7.97
C ALA A 69 0.54 8.52 8.46
N LYS A 70 -0.68 8.87 8.85
CA LYS A 70 -1.67 7.91 9.37
C LYS A 70 -1.94 6.75 8.41
N ASP A 71 -1.86 7.00 7.11
CA ASP A 71 -2.16 6.00 6.08
C ASP A 71 -1.15 4.84 6.06
N PHE A 72 0.07 5.05 6.55
CA PHE A 72 1.07 3.97 6.73
C PHE A 72 0.65 2.92 7.76
N ARG A 73 -0.39 3.17 8.57
CA ARG A 73 -0.99 2.14 9.43
C ARG A 73 -1.69 1.07 8.60
N LEU A 74 -2.21 1.40 7.41
CA LEU A 74 -2.97 0.47 6.58
C LEU A 74 -1.99 -0.45 5.86
N ASN A 75 -2.12 -1.76 6.04
CA ASN A 75 -1.19 -2.70 5.42
C ASN A 75 -1.31 -2.72 3.89
N GLN A 76 -2.50 -2.46 3.34
CA GLN A 76 -2.67 -2.32 1.90
C GLN A 76 -1.82 -1.18 1.32
N VAL A 77 -1.79 -0.01 1.98
CA VAL A 77 -0.96 1.13 1.58
C VAL A 77 0.52 0.72 1.58
N VAL A 78 0.97 0.05 2.63
CA VAL A 78 2.35 -0.46 2.72
C VAL A 78 2.64 -1.46 1.61
N ARG A 79 1.74 -2.43 1.34
CA ARG A 79 1.91 -3.41 0.26
C ARG A 79 2.06 -2.75 -1.11
N VAL A 80 1.25 -1.74 -1.43
CA VAL A 80 1.35 -1.01 -2.71
C VAL A 80 2.68 -0.28 -2.82
N LEU A 81 3.12 0.41 -1.76
CA LEU A 81 4.41 1.12 -1.77
C LEU A 81 5.60 0.17 -1.88
N ASP A 82 5.57 -0.96 -1.17
CA ASP A 82 6.60 -1.99 -1.21
C ASP A 82 6.67 -2.65 -2.60
N GLU A 83 5.52 -2.93 -3.22
CA GLU A 83 5.45 -3.49 -4.57
C GLU A 83 6.02 -2.51 -5.60
N VAL A 84 5.66 -1.22 -5.52
CA VAL A 84 6.24 -0.17 -6.39
C VAL A 84 7.76 -0.14 -6.28
N GLY A 85 8.29 -0.12 -5.05
CA GLY A 85 9.73 -0.09 -4.81
C GLY A 85 10.43 -1.33 -5.38
N THR A 86 9.90 -2.51 -5.09
CA THR A 86 10.49 -3.80 -5.49
C THR A 86 10.45 -3.97 -7.02
N SER A 87 9.31 -3.72 -7.65
CA SER A 87 9.15 -3.85 -9.10
C SER A 87 10.02 -2.86 -9.88
N LEU A 88 10.12 -1.61 -9.42
CA LEU A 88 10.99 -0.62 -10.06
C LEU A 88 12.47 -0.95 -9.88
N GLN A 89 12.89 -1.45 -8.71
CA GLN A 89 14.25 -1.92 -8.51
C GLN A 89 14.59 -3.07 -9.47
N ASN A 90 13.70 -4.05 -9.60
CA ASN A 90 13.89 -5.18 -10.50
C ASN A 90 14.03 -4.73 -11.97
N LYS A 91 13.13 -3.85 -12.44
CA LYS A 91 13.19 -3.29 -13.81
C LYS A 91 14.49 -2.48 -14.02
N TRP A 92 14.91 -1.70 -13.04
CA TRP A 92 16.17 -0.94 -13.08
C TRP A 92 17.39 -1.86 -13.21
N GLU A 93 17.48 -2.90 -12.37
CA GLU A 93 18.61 -3.83 -12.35
C GLU A 93 18.71 -4.67 -13.62
N GLN A 94 17.56 -5.04 -14.21
CA GLN A 94 17.52 -5.89 -15.41
C GLN A 94 17.80 -5.13 -16.71
N SER A 95 17.35 -3.88 -16.82
CA SER A 95 17.30 -3.19 -18.12
C SER A 95 18.10 -1.89 -18.20
N PHE A 96 18.51 -1.29 -17.07
CA PHE A 96 19.16 0.02 -17.07
C PHE A 96 20.54 0.01 -16.43
N LYS A 97 20.69 -0.62 -15.26
CA LYS A 97 21.93 -0.63 -14.49
C LYS A 97 23.09 -1.21 -15.30
N GLY A 98 24.07 -0.38 -15.64
CA GLY A 98 25.26 -0.78 -16.41
C GLY A 98 25.01 -1.03 -17.91
N ILE A 99 23.77 -0.86 -18.39
CA ILE A 99 23.38 -1.09 -19.79
C ILE A 99 23.07 0.23 -20.49
N VAL A 100 22.25 1.08 -19.86
CA VAL A 100 21.79 2.35 -20.42
C VAL A 100 22.69 3.49 -19.96
N GLN A 101 23.06 4.38 -20.88
CA GLN A 101 23.90 5.54 -20.58
C GLN A 101 23.11 6.57 -19.76
N ASN A 102 23.75 7.17 -18.75
CA ASN A 102 23.18 8.28 -17.97
C ASN A 102 23.25 9.61 -18.73
N ASN A 103 22.58 9.68 -19.87
CA ASN A 103 22.33 10.91 -20.62
C ASN A 103 20.83 11.23 -20.62
N SER A 104 20.45 12.37 -21.21
CA SER A 104 19.04 12.79 -21.23
C SER A 104 18.12 11.73 -21.86
N ASN A 105 18.57 11.04 -22.91
CA ASN A 105 17.76 10.02 -23.57
C ASN A 105 17.58 8.80 -22.69
N GLY A 106 18.65 8.29 -22.08
CA GLY A 106 18.57 7.13 -21.18
C GLY A 106 17.67 7.37 -19.97
N ARG A 107 17.75 8.57 -19.38
CA ARG A 107 16.85 8.98 -18.28
C ARG A 107 15.40 9.13 -18.74
N ASN A 108 15.17 9.67 -19.93
CA ASN A 108 13.82 9.77 -20.50
C ASN A 108 13.23 8.38 -20.80
N THR A 109 14.05 7.42 -21.28
CA THR A 109 13.62 6.03 -21.45
C THR A 109 13.22 5.40 -20.11
N PHE A 110 14.01 5.61 -19.05
CA PHE A 110 13.65 5.10 -17.73
C PHE A 110 12.37 5.76 -17.20
N LYS A 111 12.25 7.09 -17.34
CA LYS A 111 11.04 7.83 -16.97
C LYS A 111 9.79 7.28 -17.68
N ALA A 112 9.86 6.99 -18.98
CA ALA A 112 8.74 6.44 -19.73
C ALA A 112 8.27 5.08 -19.19
N LEU A 113 9.21 4.19 -18.86
CA LEU A 113 8.89 2.89 -18.26
C LEU A 113 8.29 3.02 -16.86
N VAL A 114 8.77 3.97 -16.04
CA VAL A 114 8.17 4.24 -14.73
C VAL A 114 6.74 4.73 -14.90
N ILE A 115 6.49 5.67 -15.82
CA ILE A 115 5.14 6.19 -16.11
C ILE A 115 4.21 5.05 -16.53
N GLU A 116 4.63 4.21 -17.49
CA GLU A 116 3.84 3.07 -17.96
C GLU A 116 3.45 2.14 -16.80
N TYR A 117 4.39 1.83 -15.92
CA TYR A 117 4.13 0.99 -14.75
C TYR A 117 3.15 1.64 -13.74
N MET A 118 3.26 2.94 -13.51
CA MET A 118 2.35 3.65 -12.62
C MET A 118 0.93 3.74 -13.22
N GLU A 119 0.81 3.92 -14.54
CA GLU A 119 -0.47 3.87 -15.26
C GLU A 119 -1.10 2.47 -15.16
N GLU A 120 -0.32 1.39 -15.26
CA GLU A 120 -0.79 0.02 -15.02
C GLU A 120 -1.38 -0.14 -13.60
N LEU A 121 -0.68 0.34 -12.57
CA LEU A 121 -1.16 0.30 -11.19
C LEU A 121 -2.46 1.09 -11.01
N GLN A 122 -2.58 2.25 -11.66
CA GLN A 122 -3.82 3.04 -11.62
C GLN A 122 -4.97 2.31 -12.32
N ASN A 123 -4.71 1.67 -13.46
CA ASN A 123 -5.71 0.89 -14.18
C ASN A 123 -6.20 -0.34 -13.39
N MET A 124 -5.37 -0.89 -12.51
CA MET A 124 -5.74 -1.95 -11.57
C MET A 124 -6.40 -1.43 -10.28
N GLU A 125 -6.67 -0.13 -10.21
CA GLU A 125 -7.23 0.55 -9.03
C GLU A 125 -6.36 0.34 -7.78
N ALA A 126 -5.04 0.18 -7.91
CA ALA A 126 -4.12 0.09 -6.78
C ALA A 126 -3.68 1.48 -6.28
N ILE A 127 -3.66 2.46 -7.18
CA ILE A 127 -3.37 3.87 -6.92
C ILE A 127 -4.42 4.74 -7.61
N GLN A 128 -4.47 6.02 -7.25
CA GLN A 128 -5.38 7.00 -7.85
C GLN A 128 -4.69 8.35 -8.06
N GLU A 129 -5.31 9.22 -8.86
CA GLU A 129 -4.87 10.60 -9.11
C GLU A 129 -3.43 10.72 -9.65
N PHE A 130 -2.93 9.70 -10.34
CA PHE A 130 -1.60 9.72 -10.94
C PHE A 130 -1.57 10.63 -12.18
N ASP A 131 -0.69 11.63 -12.15
CA ASP A 131 -0.39 12.53 -13.27
C ASP A 131 1.06 12.33 -13.74
N SER A 132 1.22 11.70 -14.91
CA SER A 132 2.52 11.38 -15.49
C SER A 132 3.41 12.61 -15.78
N SER A 133 2.81 13.81 -15.85
CA SER A 133 3.55 15.06 -16.09
C SER A 133 4.23 15.60 -14.84
N THR A 134 3.66 15.38 -13.65
CA THR A 134 4.11 15.98 -12.39
C THR A 134 4.61 14.94 -11.37
N ASP A 135 4.10 13.72 -11.41
CA ASP A 135 4.34 12.71 -10.38
C ASP A 135 5.58 11.84 -10.60
N VAL A 136 6.26 11.96 -11.75
CA VAL A 136 7.49 11.22 -12.04
C VAL A 136 8.60 12.15 -12.54
N THR A 137 9.72 12.16 -11.85
CA THR A 137 10.95 12.87 -12.28
C THR A 137 12.16 11.95 -12.25
N VAL A 138 12.99 12.05 -13.29
CA VAL A 138 14.24 11.28 -13.40
C VAL A 138 15.36 12.25 -13.77
N GLU A 139 16.26 12.49 -12.83
CA GLU A 139 17.33 13.48 -12.92
C GLU A 139 18.71 12.83 -12.83
N ALA A 140 19.74 13.55 -13.26
CA ALA A 140 21.11 13.14 -12.98
C ALA A 140 21.37 13.25 -11.47
N GLY A 141 22.03 12.24 -10.90
CA GLY A 141 22.51 12.28 -9.54
C GLY A 141 23.80 13.09 -9.40
N THR A 142 24.38 13.08 -8.20
CA THR A 142 25.62 13.79 -7.91
C THR A 142 26.81 13.22 -8.67
N ASP A 143 26.86 11.90 -8.81
CA ASP A 143 27.89 11.19 -9.58
C ASP A 143 27.45 10.94 -11.03
N LYS A 144 28.42 10.74 -11.93
CA LYS A 144 28.16 10.57 -13.37
C LYS A 144 27.31 9.33 -13.69
N ASP A 145 27.38 8.31 -12.86
CA ASP A 145 26.62 7.07 -12.96
C ASP A 145 25.38 7.04 -12.05
N ALA A 146 25.15 8.11 -11.26
CA ALA A 146 23.98 8.21 -10.39
C ALA A 146 22.78 8.81 -11.14
N VAL A 147 21.60 8.25 -10.88
CA VAL A 147 20.30 8.74 -11.36
C VAL A 147 19.39 8.89 -10.15
N ARG A 148 18.67 10.02 -10.08
CA ARG A 148 17.68 10.27 -9.03
C ARG A 148 16.28 10.12 -9.61
N LEU A 149 15.52 9.19 -9.04
CA LEU A 149 14.11 8.99 -9.31
C LEU A 149 13.30 9.61 -8.17
N SER A 150 12.31 10.44 -8.49
CA SER A 150 11.29 10.88 -7.53
C SER A 150 9.91 10.55 -8.09
N ILE A 151 9.09 9.88 -7.27
CA ILE A 151 7.74 9.47 -7.62
C ILE A 151 6.78 9.89 -6.50
N ASN A 152 5.64 10.47 -6.86
CA ASN A 152 4.51 10.62 -5.95
C ASN A 152 3.55 9.44 -6.16
N VAL A 153 3.17 8.77 -5.08
CA VAL A 153 2.25 7.63 -5.12
C VAL A 153 1.10 7.93 -4.16
N ASN A 154 -0.14 7.78 -4.63
CA ASN A 154 -1.35 7.89 -3.84
C ASN A 154 -2.09 6.54 -3.85
N PRO A 155 -1.72 5.58 -2.96
CA PRO A 155 -2.37 4.29 -2.88
C PRO A 155 -3.84 4.41 -2.47
N VAL A 156 -4.71 3.58 -3.06
CA VAL A 156 -6.07 3.45 -2.55
C VAL A 156 -6.09 2.56 -1.30
N ALA A 157 -7.20 2.62 -0.57
CA ALA A 157 -7.46 1.72 0.55
C ALA A 157 -8.88 1.16 0.49
N ALA A 158 -9.04 -0.11 0.89
CA ALA A 158 -10.32 -0.77 1.00
C ALA A 158 -11.23 -0.03 2.00
N MET A 159 -12.51 0.09 1.66
CA MET A 159 -13.49 0.75 2.52
C MET A 159 -13.69 -0.06 3.82
N SER A 160 -13.43 0.56 4.96
CA SER A 160 -13.60 -0.06 6.30
C SER A 160 -14.58 0.66 7.22
N LYS A 161 -14.83 1.95 6.97
CA LYS A 161 -15.68 2.82 7.81
C LYS A 161 -16.74 3.49 6.95
N LEU A 162 -17.98 3.45 7.44
CA LEU A 162 -19.14 4.11 6.83
C LEU A 162 -19.80 5.02 7.87
N TYR A 163 -19.88 6.31 7.56
CA TYR A 163 -20.67 7.29 8.33
C TYR A 163 -21.89 7.69 7.48
N GLY A 164 -23.09 7.45 8.00
CA GLY A 164 -24.33 7.74 7.30
C GLY A 164 -25.21 8.71 8.08
N TYR A 165 -25.75 9.71 7.39
CA TYR A 165 -26.80 10.60 7.91
C TYR A 165 -28.05 10.41 7.06
N VAL A 166 -29.17 10.10 7.70
CA VAL A 166 -30.47 9.95 7.04
C VAL A 166 -31.34 11.10 7.49
N TYR A 167 -31.80 11.91 6.54
CA TYR A 167 -32.68 13.04 6.80
C TYR A 167 -34.08 12.71 6.30
N VAL A 168 -35.10 13.07 7.09
CA VAL A 168 -36.50 13.10 6.64
C VAL A 168 -36.78 14.52 6.14
N LEU A 169 -37.44 14.62 4.98
CA LEU A 169 -37.85 15.90 4.39
C LEU A 169 -38.84 16.64 5.30
#